data_AF-A0A6A4DN72-F1
#
_entry.id   AF-A0A6A4DN72-F1
#
_cell.length_a   1.000
_cell.length_b   1.000
_cell.length_c   1.000
_cell.angle_alpha   90.00
_cell.angle_beta   90.00
_cell.angle_gamma   90.00
#
_symmetry.space_group_name_H-M   'P 1'
#
loop_
_entity.id
_entity.type
_entity.pdbx_description
1 polymer ?
#
loop_
_entity_poly.entity_id
_entity_poly.type
_entity_poly.pdbx_seq_one_letter_code
_entity_poly.pdbx_strand_id
1 'polypeptide(L)'
;MEEVVFWKVIKKLLFGKDRVVIVGSPSVGKSCFLMLIAFYLACIKGEKVLFIRRLKQRKRMNTVVFFYGRGSYARLSNLSSQDIKAVRDQAQGAFVLVDGFDQAEVEDSGRNYMPFDLLATSCQFDAKPDDESHIVVLPAWCVADLQQYAKLTNWVVDIGLCKIKRQDTPLSKLVKEQYFYSGGSMREFCKKRELLKKRSRSQEDGLRRHYITDCHEEEHYYNRIWWKLSVDSGYVLSQLGRIVDTDKQLEVYKYAKSAGAGFHGVTYEQLLHNAVHGAFAKRKPIVLKMRDGSKYEKIEMMVRNIVCSGVDEASCYPCLSTLGKDTYWHRNYPFFPFIDAVTTCKAFRSGSENPDTIVAYVQVTIQREKRLKKERLHRLNEEMDKNPSLKGMKRAFVVVGPDFDVCDKFVLHDAPDTFPAMVGCFSPEQLEPEVS
;
A
#
# COMPACT_ATOMS: atom_id res chain seq x y z
N MET A 1 -7.83 -9.53 -18.87
CA MET A 1 -8.98 -10.43 -18.62
C MET A 1 -10.02 -9.69 -17.78
N GLU A 2 -9.62 -9.07 -16.69
CA GLU A 2 -10.42 -8.14 -15.87
C GLU A 2 -11.19 -7.06 -16.67
N GLU A 3 -10.51 -6.29 -17.53
CA GLU A 3 -11.17 -5.23 -18.34
C GLU A 3 -12.30 -5.77 -19.23
N VAL A 4 -12.21 -7.03 -19.67
CA VAL A 4 -13.22 -7.68 -20.49
C VAL A 4 -14.45 -8.01 -19.66
N VAL A 5 -14.26 -8.51 -18.43
CA VAL A 5 -15.35 -8.81 -17.49
C VAL A 5 -16.05 -7.51 -17.08
N PHE A 6 -15.28 -6.49 -16.71
CA PHE A 6 -15.85 -5.19 -16.37
C PHE A 6 -16.63 -4.57 -17.53
N TRP A 7 -16.11 -4.66 -18.76
CA TRP A 7 -16.84 -4.21 -19.94
C TRP A 7 -18.14 -4.99 -20.16
N LYS A 8 -18.18 -6.31 -19.93
CA LYS A 8 -19.44 -7.10 -20.04
C LYS A 8 -20.51 -6.57 -19.09
N VAL A 9 -20.15 -6.30 -17.83
CA VAL A 9 -21.07 -5.73 -16.81
C VAL A 9 -21.61 -4.38 -17.28
N ILE A 10 -20.71 -3.46 -17.66
CA ILE A 10 -21.09 -2.11 -18.10
C ILE A 10 -21.96 -2.17 -19.36
N LYS A 11 -21.59 -3.01 -20.33
CA LYS A 11 -22.32 -3.16 -21.59
C LYS A 11 -23.75 -3.65 -21.34
N LYS A 12 -23.96 -4.60 -20.43
CA LYS A 12 -25.29 -5.11 -20.10
C LYS A 12 -26.20 -4.01 -19.53
N LEU A 13 -25.69 -3.25 -18.57
CA LEU A 13 -26.44 -2.17 -17.91
C LEU A 13 -26.71 -1.00 -18.88
N LEU A 14 -25.67 -0.54 -19.60
CA LEU A 14 -25.77 0.60 -20.49
C LEU A 14 -26.79 0.38 -21.62
N PHE A 15 -26.78 -0.80 -22.25
CA PHE A 15 -27.76 -1.12 -23.31
C PHE A 15 -29.11 -1.59 -22.75
N GLY A 16 -29.19 -1.90 -21.46
CA GLY A 16 -30.45 -2.05 -20.71
C GLY A 16 -31.19 -0.73 -20.49
N LYS A 17 -30.54 0.41 -20.82
CA LYS A 17 -30.97 1.79 -20.52
C LYS A 17 -30.98 2.13 -19.03
N ASP A 18 -30.18 1.41 -18.25
CA ASP A 18 -29.95 1.69 -16.85
C ASP A 18 -28.97 2.86 -16.69
N ARG A 19 -29.17 3.68 -15.65
CA ARG A 19 -28.18 4.68 -15.25
C ARG A 19 -27.05 3.98 -14.51
N VAL A 20 -25.79 4.22 -14.89
CA VAL A 20 -24.64 3.53 -14.29
C VAL A 20 -23.72 4.50 -13.59
N VAL A 21 -23.34 4.19 -12.35
CA VAL A 21 -22.36 4.96 -11.59
C VAL A 21 -21.11 4.13 -11.35
N ILE A 22 -20.03 4.49 -12.03
CA ILE A 22 -18.70 3.91 -11.84
C ILE A 22 -18.01 4.60 -10.66
N VAL A 23 -17.94 3.90 -9.53
CA VAL A 23 -17.16 4.30 -8.36
C VAL A 23 -15.78 3.64 -8.38
N GLY A 24 -14.89 4.11 -7.51
CA GLY A 24 -13.58 3.50 -7.32
C GLY A 24 -12.58 4.52 -6.83
N SER A 25 -11.42 4.07 -6.37
CA SER A 25 -10.45 4.98 -5.76
C SER A 25 -9.83 5.97 -6.75
N PRO A 26 -9.25 7.08 -6.27
CA PRO A 26 -8.57 8.02 -7.13
C PRO A 26 -7.49 7.34 -7.97
N SER A 27 -7.44 7.66 -9.27
CA SER A 27 -6.40 7.20 -10.19
C SER A 27 -6.40 5.72 -10.57
N VAL A 28 -7.52 5.03 -10.43
CA VAL A 28 -7.69 3.64 -10.93
C VAL A 28 -8.01 3.55 -12.42
N GLY A 29 -8.29 4.67 -13.09
CA GLY A 29 -8.50 4.70 -14.55
C GLY A 29 -9.94 4.96 -15.01
N LYS A 30 -10.87 5.26 -14.09
CA LYS A 30 -12.30 5.51 -14.43
C LYS A 30 -12.50 6.51 -15.58
N SER A 31 -11.88 7.68 -15.51
CA SER A 31 -12.01 8.70 -16.56
C SER A 31 -11.44 8.25 -17.91
N CYS A 32 -10.42 7.39 -17.89
CA CYS A 32 -9.86 6.78 -19.10
C CYS A 32 -10.86 5.79 -19.69
N PHE A 33 -11.39 4.90 -18.85
CA PHE A 33 -12.40 3.92 -19.24
C PHE A 33 -13.67 4.58 -19.79
N LEU A 34 -14.16 5.66 -19.14
CA LEU A 34 -15.32 6.40 -19.61
C LEU A 34 -15.09 7.04 -21.00
N MET A 35 -13.87 7.52 -21.27
CA MET A 35 -13.49 8.02 -22.58
C MET A 35 -13.42 6.90 -23.64
N LEU A 36 -12.92 5.71 -23.28
CA LEU A 36 -12.94 4.55 -24.17
C LEU A 36 -14.38 4.13 -24.53
N ILE A 37 -15.31 4.20 -23.57
CA ILE A 37 -16.74 4.00 -23.84
C ILE A 37 -17.27 5.06 -24.81
N ALA A 38 -16.92 6.34 -24.61
CA ALA A 38 -17.32 7.41 -25.51
C ALA A 38 -16.88 7.13 -26.95
N PHE A 39 -15.62 6.71 -27.14
CA PHE A 39 -15.11 6.31 -28.46
C PHE A 39 -15.79 5.06 -29.00
N TYR A 40 -16.06 4.06 -28.17
CA TYR A 40 -16.79 2.86 -28.60
C TYR A 40 -18.18 3.20 -29.13
N LEU A 41 -18.95 3.98 -28.35
CA LEU A 41 -20.30 4.41 -28.74
C LEU A 41 -20.25 5.26 -30.02
N ALA A 42 -19.36 6.25 -30.09
CA ALA A 42 -19.29 7.16 -31.23
C ALA A 42 -18.74 6.49 -32.51
N CYS A 43 -17.62 5.78 -32.41
CA CYS A 43 -16.88 5.27 -33.57
C CYS A 43 -17.36 3.88 -34.00
N ILE A 44 -17.77 3.02 -33.06
CA ILE A 44 -18.16 1.63 -33.36
C ILE A 44 -19.68 1.49 -33.47
N LYS A 45 -20.43 2.13 -32.56
CA LYS A 45 -21.90 2.10 -32.61
C LYS A 45 -22.50 3.22 -33.46
N GLY A 46 -21.74 4.27 -33.77
CA GLY A 46 -22.23 5.41 -34.54
C GLY A 46 -23.18 6.30 -33.76
N GLU A 47 -23.21 6.18 -32.43
CA GLU A 47 -24.11 6.92 -31.55
C GLU A 47 -23.60 8.34 -31.28
N LYS A 48 -24.53 9.25 -30.97
CA LYS A 48 -24.16 10.57 -30.44
C LYS A 48 -23.75 10.43 -28.98
N VAL A 49 -22.66 11.09 -28.59
CA VAL A 49 -22.16 11.03 -27.21
C VAL A 49 -21.78 12.41 -26.71
N LEU A 50 -22.32 12.81 -25.58
CA LEU A 50 -21.98 14.01 -24.85
C LEU A 50 -21.13 13.66 -23.62
N PHE A 51 -19.84 13.95 -23.69
CA PHE A 51 -18.91 13.73 -22.58
C PHE A 51 -18.65 15.04 -21.83
N ILE A 52 -19.07 15.10 -20.56
CA ILE A 52 -18.96 16.26 -19.68
C ILE A 52 -17.91 15.95 -18.61
N ARG A 53 -16.90 16.82 -18.48
CA ARG A 53 -15.82 16.63 -17.52
C ARG A 53 -15.45 17.89 -16.75
N ARG A 54 -15.30 17.75 -15.44
CA ARG A 54 -14.71 18.79 -14.59
C ARG A 54 -13.21 18.60 -14.45
N LEU A 55 -12.45 19.66 -14.77
CA LEU A 55 -11.00 19.68 -14.60
C LEU A 55 -10.63 20.16 -13.18
N LYS A 56 -9.84 19.37 -12.45
CA LYS A 56 -9.35 19.70 -11.08
C LYS A 56 -8.24 20.78 -11.04
N GLN A 57 -8.15 21.67 -12.04
CA GLN A 57 -7.21 22.81 -11.99
C GLN A 57 -7.79 23.96 -11.13
N ARG A 58 -6.94 24.92 -10.72
CA ARG A 58 -7.22 26.01 -9.75
C ARG A 58 -8.54 26.79 -9.94
N LYS A 59 -9.24 26.67 -11.08
CA LYS A 59 -10.53 27.33 -11.38
C LYS A 59 -11.72 26.39 -11.64
N ARG A 60 -11.62 25.07 -11.39
CA ARG A 60 -12.68 24.05 -11.60
C ARG A 60 -13.48 24.28 -12.89
N MET A 61 -12.81 24.17 -14.03
CA MET A 61 -13.41 24.47 -15.34
C MET A 61 -14.08 23.23 -15.93
N ASN A 62 -15.28 23.38 -16.50
CA ASN A 62 -15.95 22.30 -17.21
C ASN A 62 -15.50 22.25 -18.67
N THR A 63 -15.35 21.04 -19.19
CA THR A 63 -15.05 20.75 -20.58
C THR A 63 -16.09 19.78 -21.10
N VAL A 64 -16.56 20.03 -22.32
CA VAL A 64 -17.48 19.14 -23.03
C VAL A 64 -16.82 18.66 -24.31
N VAL A 65 -16.98 17.38 -24.59
CA VAL A 65 -16.69 16.80 -25.90
C VAL A 65 -17.99 16.19 -26.41
N PHE A 66 -18.45 16.67 -27.56
CA PHE A 66 -19.63 16.13 -28.22
C PHE A 66 -19.20 15.35 -29.46
N PHE A 67 -19.52 14.07 -29.50
CA PHE A 67 -19.30 13.20 -30.65
C PHE A 67 -20.60 13.11 -31.45
N TYR A 68 -20.53 13.40 -32.75
CA TYR A 68 -21.68 13.39 -33.65
C TYR A 68 -21.98 11.99 -34.23
N GLY A 69 -21.23 10.97 -33.80
CA GLY A 69 -21.21 9.64 -34.40
C GLY A 69 -20.23 9.54 -35.57
N ARG A 70 -19.73 8.33 -35.83
CA ARG A 70 -18.75 8.03 -36.91
C ARG A 70 -17.42 8.82 -36.82
N GLY A 71 -17.01 9.19 -35.59
CA GLY A 71 -15.68 9.74 -35.29
C GLY A 71 -15.52 11.26 -35.40
N SER A 72 -16.54 12.01 -35.83
CA SER A 72 -16.50 13.48 -35.76
C SER A 72 -16.85 13.98 -34.36
N TYR A 73 -16.16 15.03 -33.90
CA TYR A 73 -16.38 15.60 -32.57
C TYR A 73 -16.20 17.12 -32.53
N ALA A 74 -16.85 17.76 -31.57
CA ALA A 74 -16.61 19.14 -31.15
C ALA A 74 -16.15 19.15 -29.70
N ARG A 75 -15.27 20.09 -29.35
CA ARG A 75 -14.76 20.25 -27.98
C ARG A 75 -14.91 21.70 -27.54
N LEU A 76 -15.50 21.88 -26.36
CA LEU A 76 -15.66 23.17 -25.70
C LEU A 76 -15.04 23.10 -24.30
N SER A 77 -14.44 24.18 -23.85
CA SER A 77 -13.78 24.26 -22.53
C SER A 77 -14.12 25.56 -21.83
N ASN A 78 -13.92 25.61 -20.51
CA ASN A 78 -14.19 26.77 -19.65
C ASN A 78 -15.68 27.12 -19.57
N LEU A 79 -16.52 26.09 -19.61
CA LEU A 79 -17.98 26.24 -19.59
C LEU A 79 -18.52 26.43 -18.18
N SER A 80 -19.45 27.38 -18.03
CA SER A 80 -20.28 27.54 -16.83
C SER A 80 -21.35 26.43 -16.76
N SER A 81 -22.02 26.28 -15.63
CA SER A 81 -23.14 25.32 -15.51
C SER A 81 -24.30 25.64 -16.46
N GLN A 82 -24.53 26.92 -16.78
CA GLN A 82 -25.56 27.35 -17.73
C GLN A 82 -25.20 26.96 -19.17
N ASP A 83 -23.93 27.10 -19.55
CA ASP A 83 -23.44 26.66 -20.86
C ASP A 83 -23.59 25.14 -21.02
N ILE A 84 -23.32 24.37 -19.95
CA ILE A 84 -23.53 22.92 -19.95
C ILE A 84 -25.00 22.58 -20.23
N LYS A 85 -25.93 23.27 -19.57
CA LYS A 85 -27.37 23.08 -19.82
C LYS A 85 -27.73 23.37 -21.29
N ALA A 86 -27.28 24.50 -21.83
CA ALA A 86 -27.52 24.87 -23.22
C ALA A 86 -26.96 23.84 -24.22
N VAL A 87 -25.75 23.32 -23.98
CA VAL A 87 -25.16 22.28 -24.83
C VAL A 87 -25.95 20.97 -24.75
N ARG A 88 -26.44 20.60 -23.56
CA ARG A 88 -27.28 19.42 -23.37
C ARG A 88 -28.60 19.52 -24.14
N ASP A 89 -29.24 20.68 -24.10
CA ASP A 89 -30.48 20.93 -24.83
C ASP A 89 -30.29 20.80 -26.35
N GLN A 90 -29.09 21.10 -26.87
CA GLN A 90 -28.73 20.89 -28.28
C GLN A 90 -28.32 19.44 -28.61
N ALA A 91 -27.88 18.68 -27.61
CA ALA A 91 -27.37 17.31 -27.75
C ALA A 91 -28.45 16.24 -27.50
N GLN A 92 -29.73 16.54 -27.74
CA GLN A 92 -30.82 15.61 -27.52
C GLN A 92 -30.61 14.26 -28.24
N GLY A 93 -30.92 13.18 -27.52
CA GLY A 93 -30.73 11.80 -28.00
C GLY A 93 -29.29 11.29 -27.94
N ALA A 94 -28.34 12.05 -27.38
CA ALA A 94 -26.99 11.56 -27.14
C ALA A 94 -26.85 10.84 -25.80
N PHE A 95 -25.96 9.85 -25.75
CA PHE A 95 -25.50 9.28 -24.49
C PHE A 95 -24.71 10.32 -23.70
N VAL A 96 -25.06 10.53 -22.44
CA VAL A 96 -24.45 11.52 -21.56
C VAL A 96 -23.52 10.84 -20.57
N LEU A 97 -22.23 11.14 -20.69
CA LEU A 97 -21.16 10.61 -19.84
C LEU A 97 -20.58 11.73 -18.98
N VAL A 98 -20.54 11.56 -17.67
CA VAL A 98 -20.14 12.60 -16.70
C VAL A 98 -18.91 12.15 -15.91
N ASP A 99 -17.86 12.97 -15.84
CA ASP A 99 -16.61 12.67 -15.13
C ASP A 99 -16.13 13.81 -14.23
N GLY A 100 -15.65 13.45 -13.04
CA GLY A 100 -14.92 14.38 -12.17
C GLY A 100 -15.79 15.23 -11.24
N PHE A 101 -17.04 14.82 -11.04
CA PHE A 101 -17.99 15.41 -10.09
C PHE A 101 -18.25 14.43 -8.94
N ASP A 102 -18.46 14.94 -7.73
CA ASP A 102 -19.01 14.14 -6.63
C ASP A 102 -20.55 14.08 -6.68
N GLN A 103 -21.15 13.25 -5.83
CA GLN A 103 -22.60 13.05 -5.82
C GLN A 103 -23.36 14.36 -5.55
N ALA A 104 -22.94 15.15 -4.57
CA ALA A 104 -23.60 16.41 -4.23
C ALA A 104 -23.53 17.42 -5.38
N GLU A 105 -22.41 17.47 -6.10
CA GLU A 105 -22.23 18.35 -7.26
C GLU A 105 -23.10 17.93 -8.45
N VAL A 106 -23.41 16.65 -8.60
CA VAL A 106 -24.30 16.14 -9.67
C VAL A 106 -25.78 16.31 -9.30
N GLU A 107 -26.11 16.09 -8.02
CA GLU A 107 -27.47 16.23 -7.46
C GLU A 107 -27.87 17.66 -7.13
N ASP A 108 -26.96 18.63 -7.28
CA ASP A 108 -27.22 20.04 -6.98
C ASP A 108 -28.53 20.55 -7.63
N SER A 109 -29.14 21.53 -6.97
CA SER A 109 -30.51 22.04 -7.18
C SER A 109 -30.85 22.41 -8.62
N GLY A 110 -29.84 22.71 -9.46
CA GLY A 110 -30.02 23.00 -10.88
C GLY A 110 -30.11 21.77 -11.79
N ARG A 111 -29.84 20.56 -11.30
CA ARG A 111 -29.80 19.27 -12.03
C ARG A 111 -29.06 19.35 -13.38
N ASN A 112 -28.07 20.23 -13.52
CA ASN A 112 -27.40 20.51 -14.80
C ASN A 112 -26.65 19.30 -15.40
N TYR A 113 -26.37 18.30 -14.56
CA TYR A 113 -25.64 17.10 -14.93
C TYR A 113 -26.54 15.85 -15.00
N MET A 114 -27.83 15.99 -14.66
CA MET A 114 -28.86 14.95 -14.73
C MET A 114 -29.82 15.20 -15.91
N PRO A 115 -30.41 14.15 -16.51
CA PRO A 115 -30.06 12.74 -16.35
C PRO A 115 -28.68 12.43 -16.97
N PHE A 116 -28.02 11.36 -16.55
CA PHE A 116 -26.83 10.84 -17.22
C PHE A 116 -27.00 9.35 -17.49
N ASP A 117 -26.28 8.82 -18.47
CA ASP A 117 -26.21 7.38 -18.71
C ASP A 117 -25.06 6.76 -17.91
N LEU A 118 -23.90 7.43 -17.87
CA LEU A 118 -22.77 7.03 -17.03
C LEU A 118 -22.20 8.20 -16.22
N LEU A 119 -21.93 7.94 -14.94
CA LEU A 119 -21.18 8.82 -14.06
C LEU A 119 -19.91 8.12 -13.57
N ALA A 120 -18.74 8.74 -13.72
CA ALA A 120 -17.50 8.31 -13.10
C ALA A 120 -17.13 9.22 -11.92
N THR A 121 -17.14 8.67 -10.70
CA THR A 121 -16.84 9.43 -9.47
C THR A 121 -15.84 8.73 -8.57
N SER A 122 -14.98 9.50 -7.89
CA SER A 122 -14.00 8.97 -6.93
C SER A 122 -14.53 8.81 -5.51
N CYS A 123 -15.73 9.31 -5.24
CA CYS A 123 -16.39 9.26 -3.95
C CYS A 123 -17.32 8.05 -3.87
N GLN A 124 -17.74 7.71 -2.65
CA GLN A 124 -18.87 6.81 -2.47
C GLN A 124 -20.12 7.48 -3.05
N PHE A 125 -20.94 6.70 -3.75
CA PHE A 125 -22.23 7.15 -4.26
C PHE A 125 -23.31 6.41 -3.47
N ASP A 126 -24.16 7.16 -2.80
CA ASP A 126 -25.24 6.61 -1.98
C ASP A 126 -26.56 6.74 -2.75
N ALA A 127 -26.89 5.68 -3.50
CA ALA A 127 -28.14 5.62 -4.24
C ALA A 127 -29.30 5.58 -3.24
N LYS A 128 -30.21 6.56 -3.36
CA LYS A 128 -31.46 6.58 -2.58
C LYS A 128 -32.38 5.44 -3.01
N PRO A 129 -33.35 5.01 -2.19
CA PRO A 129 -34.25 3.91 -2.54
C PRO A 129 -35.02 4.08 -3.86
N ASP A 130 -35.23 5.32 -4.29
CA ASP A 130 -35.87 5.71 -5.56
C ASP A 130 -34.88 5.97 -6.70
N ASP A 131 -33.58 5.84 -6.46
CA ASP A 131 -32.55 6.03 -7.48
C ASP A 131 -32.27 4.72 -8.23
N GLU A 132 -32.78 4.63 -9.46
CA GLU A 132 -32.55 3.52 -10.40
C GLU A 132 -31.10 3.39 -10.91
N SER A 133 -30.13 4.03 -10.24
CA SER A 133 -28.73 4.00 -10.64
C SER A 133 -28.04 2.70 -10.18
N HIS A 134 -27.48 1.96 -11.12
CA HIS A 134 -26.64 0.80 -10.85
C HIS A 134 -25.21 1.23 -10.54
N ILE A 135 -24.78 0.98 -9.31
CA ILE A 135 -23.43 1.31 -8.85
C ILE A 135 -22.49 0.14 -9.17
N VAL A 136 -21.40 0.45 -9.86
CA VAL A 136 -20.36 -0.51 -10.22
C VAL A 136 -19.00 0.01 -9.79
N VAL A 137 -18.12 -0.86 -9.29
CA VAL A 137 -16.79 -0.46 -8.81
C VAL A 137 -15.71 -0.81 -9.84
N LEU A 138 -14.84 0.15 -10.16
CA LEU A 138 -13.58 -0.13 -10.84
C LEU A 138 -12.50 -0.33 -9.75
N PRO A 139 -11.99 -1.56 -9.55
CA PRO A 139 -11.05 -1.86 -8.47
C PRO A 139 -9.68 -1.19 -8.70
N ALA A 140 -8.91 -1.10 -7.62
CA ALA A 140 -7.54 -0.61 -7.67
C ALA A 140 -6.59 -1.64 -8.29
N TRP A 141 -5.52 -1.13 -8.89
CA TRP A 141 -4.55 -1.95 -9.61
C TRP A 141 -3.81 -2.90 -8.67
N CYS A 142 -3.71 -4.18 -9.01
CA CYS A 142 -2.88 -5.09 -8.23
C CYS A 142 -1.41 -4.96 -8.64
N VAL A 143 -0.51 -5.51 -7.80
CA VAL A 143 0.94 -5.46 -8.08
C VAL A 143 1.29 -6.19 -9.38
N ALA A 144 0.57 -7.25 -9.73
CA ALA A 144 0.81 -8.03 -10.94
C ALA A 144 0.46 -7.23 -12.20
N ASP A 145 -0.66 -6.50 -12.18
CA ASP A 145 -1.07 -5.63 -13.30
C ASP A 145 -0.07 -4.49 -13.51
N LEU A 146 0.37 -3.85 -12.43
CA LEU A 146 1.37 -2.78 -12.51
C LEU A 146 2.74 -3.32 -12.95
N GLN A 147 3.06 -4.57 -12.62
CA GLN A 147 4.24 -5.24 -13.15
C GLN A 147 4.12 -5.50 -14.65
N GLN A 148 2.93 -5.89 -15.15
CA GLN A 148 2.68 -6.05 -16.58
C GLN A 148 2.77 -4.69 -17.30
N TYR A 149 2.15 -3.64 -16.76
CA TYR A 149 2.26 -2.30 -17.29
C TYR A 149 3.72 -1.83 -17.40
N ALA A 150 4.52 -2.04 -16.34
CA ALA A 150 5.93 -1.66 -16.33
C ALA A 150 6.78 -2.45 -17.34
N LYS A 151 6.36 -3.67 -17.72
CA LYS A 151 7.01 -4.45 -18.80
C LYS A 151 6.66 -3.93 -20.19
N LEU A 152 5.43 -3.46 -20.38
CA LEU A 152 4.90 -3.03 -21.67
C LEU A 152 5.22 -1.57 -22.02
N THR A 153 5.84 -0.83 -21.12
CA THR A 153 6.08 0.61 -21.26
C THR A 153 7.51 1.00 -20.90
N ASN A 154 7.88 2.24 -21.21
CA ASN A 154 9.15 2.83 -20.80
C ASN A 154 9.14 3.32 -19.34
N TRP A 155 8.27 2.75 -18.49
CA TRP A 155 8.02 3.21 -17.12
C TRP A 155 9.29 3.49 -16.32
N VAL A 156 10.28 2.59 -16.36
CA VAL A 156 11.56 2.75 -15.63
C VAL A 156 12.28 4.05 -16.02
N VAL A 157 12.22 4.43 -17.30
CA VAL A 157 12.77 5.68 -17.84
C VAL A 157 11.94 6.86 -17.37
N ASP A 158 10.61 6.77 -17.57
CA ASP A 158 9.68 7.87 -17.32
C ASP A 158 9.69 8.33 -15.86
N ILE A 159 9.77 7.37 -14.93
CA ILE A 159 9.82 7.68 -13.49
C ILE A 159 11.24 7.94 -12.95
N GLY A 160 12.24 7.96 -13.82
CA GLY A 160 13.62 8.31 -13.50
C GLY A 160 14.41 7.24 -12.73
N LEU A 161 13.98 5.97 -12.77
CA LEU A 161 14.68 4.85 -12.12
C LEU A 161 15.86 4.33 -12.95
N CYS A 162 16.13 4.87 -14.15
CA CYS A 162 17.29 4.48 -14.96
C CYS A 162 18.64 4.59 -14.23
N LYS A 163 18.78 5.53 -13.29
CA LYS A 163 20.00 5.65 -12.47
C LYS A 163 20.17 4.47 -11.49
N ILE A 164 19.07 3.83 -11.07
CA ILE A 164 19.06 2.63 -10.21
C ILE A 164 19.32 1.36 -11.04
N LYS A 165 19.04 1.38 -12.35
CA LYS A 165 19.36 0.28 -13.29
C LYS A 165 20.86 0.05 -13.53
N ARG A 166 21.75 0.93 -13.03
CA ARG A 166 23.21 0.67 -13.00
C ARG A 166 23.61 -0.41 -11.98
N GLN A 167 22.69 -0.82 -11.10
CA GLN A 167 22.83 -2.01 -10.27
C GLN A 167 21.79 -3.00 -10.78
N ASP A 168 22.21 -4.22 -11.09
CA ASP A 168 21.50 -5.37 -11.68
C ASP A 168 20.16 -5.76 -10.99
N THR A 169 19.23 -4.81 -10.89
CA THR A 169 18.05 -4.88 -10.04
C THR A 169 16.86 -5.38 -10.87
N PRO A 170 16.26 -6.52 -10.51
CA PRO A 170 15.13 -7.05 -11.25
C PRO A 170 13.95 -6.07 -11.29
N LEU A 171 13.26 -5.98 -12.43
CA LEU A 171 12.07 -5.13 -12.60
C LEU A 171 11.01 -5.41 -11.53
N SER A 172 10.81 -6.68 -11.17
CA SER A 172 9.87 -7.10 -10.12
C SER A 172 10.18 -6.46 -8.77
N LYS A 173 11.47 -6.27 -8.45
CA LYS A 173 11.87 -5.57 -7.22
C LYS A 173 11.54 -4.08 -7.31
N LEU A 174 11.86 -3.43 -8.43
CA LEU A 174 11.54 -2.01 -8.63
C LEU A 174 10.03 -1.73 -8.54
N VAL A 175 9.22 -2.60 -9.14
CA VAL A 175 7.76 -2.52 -9.10
C VAL A 175 7.24 -2.70 -7.68
N LYS A 176 7.68 -3.73 -6.95
CA LYS A 176 7.29 -3.96 -5.54
C LYS A 176 7.64 -2.74 -4.67
N GLU A 177 8.83 -2.20 -4.84
CA GLU A 177 9.26 -1.01 -4.09
C GLU A 177 8.43 0.23 -4.44
N GLN A 178 8.04 0.42 -5.71
CA GLN A 178 7.16 1.52 -6.08
C GLN A 178 5.74 1.31 -5.56
N TYR A 179 5.20 0.09 -5.67
CA TYR A 179 3.87 -0.28 -5.18
C TYR A 179 3.74 0.00 -3.69
N PHE A 180 4.77 -0.28 -2.89
CA PHE A 180 4.79 0.05 -1.46
C PHE A 180 4.43 1.52 -1.17
N TYR A 181 4.92 2.46 -1.97
CA TYR A 181 4.61 3.88 -1.81
C TYR A 181 3.30 4.29 -2.50
N SER A 182 3.02 3.74 -3.68
CA SER A 182 1.92 4.20 -4.53
C SER A 182 0.59 3.49 -4.26
N GLY A 183 0.62 2.27 -3.71
CA GLY A 183 -0.48 1.33 -3.75
C GLY A 183 -0.91 1.03 -5.19
N GLY A 184 -2.15 0.60 -5.36
CA GLY A 184 -2.85 0.36 -6.62
C GLY A 184 -3.34 1.65 -7.30
N SER A 185 -2.70 2.79 -7.05
CA SER A 185 -2.96 4.02 -7.79
C SER A 185 -1.96 4.19 -8.92
N MET A 186 -2.46 4.07 -10.15
CA MET A 186 -1.67 4.24 -11.37
C MET A 186 -0.95 5.59 -11.44
N ARG A 187 -1.63 6.68 -11.05
CA ARG A 187 -1.05 8.02 -11.07
C ARG A 187 0.17 8.14 -10.15
N GLU A 188 0.05 7.65 -8.92
CA GLU A 188 1.15 7.64 -7.96
C GLU A 188 2.26 6.66 -8.41
N PHE A 189 1.90 5.51 -8.98
CA PHE A 189 2.85 4.53 -9.50
C PHE A 189 3.74 5.13 -10.61
N CYS A 190 3.18 6.03 -11.43
CA CYS A 190 3.90 6.75 -12.48
C CYS A 190 4.59 8.05 -12.01
N LYS A 191 4.67 8.34 -10.70
CA LYS A 191 5.45 9.47 -10.18
C LYS A 191 6.89 9.07 -9.87
N LYS A 192 7.79 10.06 -9.90
CA LYS A 192 9.15 9.93 -9.36
C LYS A 192 9.08 9.55 -7.88
N ARG A 193 9.84 8.53 -7.48
CA ARG A 193 9.83 7.98 -6.12
C ARG A 193 10.10 9.01 -5.02
N GLU A 194 10.98 9.96 -5.27
CA GLU A 194 11.30 11.03 -4.32
C GLU A 194 10.10 11.95 -4.01
N LEU A 195 9.16 12.10 -4.95
CA LEU A 195 7.92 12.84 -4.71
C LEU A 195 6.95 12.03 -3.84
N LEU A 196 6.97 10.71 -3.95
CA LEU A 196 6.15 9.83 -3.12
C LEU A 196 6.62 9.78 -1.66
N LYS A 197 7.93 9.91 -1.43
CA LYS A 197 8.51 9.97 -0.07
C LYS A 197 8.20 11.27 0.67
N LYS A 198 8.00 12.38 -0.04
CA LYS A 198 7.79 13.73 0.53
C LYS A 198 6.33 14.03 0.92
N ARG A 199 5.46 13.02 1.12
CA ARG A 199 4.01 13.21 1.26
C ARG A 199 3.64 14.17 2.40
N SER A 200 2.72 15.10 2.10
CA SER A 200 2.02 15.96 3.06
C SER A 200 0.77 15.28 3.60
N ARG A 201 0.29 15.70 4.78
CA ARG A 201 -0.91 15.20 5.48
C ARG A 201 -2.22 15.28 4.65
N SER A 202 -2.27 16.05 3.58
CA SER A 202 -3.50 16.41 2.86
C SER A 202 -4.01 15.40 1.81
N GLN A 203 -3.78 14.09 1.99
CA GLN A 203 -4.20 13.05 1.03
C GLN A 203 -4.97 11.89 1.67
N GLU A 204 -5.82 12.18 2.66
CA GLU A 204 -6.58 11.19 3.43
C GLU A 204 -7.53 10.33 2.56
N ASP A 205 -8.15 10.91 1.53
CA ASP A 205 -8.95 10.17 0.52
C ASP A 205 -8.10 9.33 -0.46
N GLY A 206 -6.78 9.56 -0.48
CA GLY A 206 -5.81 8.77 -1.24
C GLY A 206 -5.31 7.54 -0.50
N LEU A 207 -5.70 7.34 0.76
CA LEU A 207 -5.21 6.26 1.61
C LEU A 207 -6.00 4.96 1.41
N ARG A 208 -7.28 5.03 1.07
CA ARG A 208 -8.16 3.85 0.94
C ARG A 208 -8.40 3.47 -0.53
N ARG A 209 -8.25 2.18 -0.82
CA ARG A 209 -8.46 1.56 -2.12
C ARG A 209 -9.67 0.64 -2.10
N HIS A 210 -10.50 0.79 -3.13
CA HIS A 210 -11.59 -0.14 -3.41
C HIS A 210 -11.02 -1.31 -4.19
N TYR A 211 -11.30 -2.51 -3.71
CA TYR A 211 -11.01 -3.78 -4.34
C TYR A 211 -12.30 -4.60 -4.42
N ILE A 212 -12.25 -5.62 -5.24
CA ILE A 212 -13.26 -6.68 -5.31
C ILE A 212 -12.61 -8.00 -4.93
N THR A 213 -13.42 -8.99 -4.55
CA THR A 213 -12.92 -10.28 -4.09
C THR A 213 -12.31 -11.11 -5.21
N ASP A 214 -12.92 -11.08 -6.40
CA ASP A 214 -12.43 -11.76 -7.61
C ASP A 214 -12.80 -10.90 -8.83
N CYS A 215 -11.84 -10.64 -9.72
CA CYS A 215 -12.03 -9.85 -10.94
C CYS A 215 -12.49 -10.67 -12.16
N HIS A 216 -12.66 -11.98 -11.99
CA HIS A 216 -13.23 -12.86 -12.99
C HIS A 216 -14.76 -13.03 -12.85
N GLU A 217 -15.32 -12.65 -11.70
CA GLU A 217 -16.74 -12.76 -11.39
C GLU A 217 -17.49 -11.44 -11.62
N GLU A 218 -18.50 -11.46 -12.50
CA GLU A 218 -19.28 -10.27 -12.86
C GLU A 218 -20.00 -9.67 -11.64
N GLU A 219 -20.52 -10.51 -10.75
CA GLU A 219 -21.26 -10.09 -9.55
C GLU A 219 -20.45 -9.19 -8.62
N HIS A 220 -19.14 -9.45 -8.54
CA HIS A 220 -18.26 -8.76 -7.61
C HIS A 220 -18.09 -7.28 -7.96
N TYR A 221 -18.41 -6.87 -9.20
CA TYR A 221 -18.34 -5.48 -9.64
C TYR A 221 -19.53 -4.63 -9.19
N TYR A 222 -20.69 -5.21 -8.88
CA TYR A 222 -21.90 -4.46 -8.55
C TYR A 222 -22.50 -4.82 -7.19
N ASN A 223 -22.22 -6.00 -6.65
CA ASN A 223 -22.71 -6.38 -5.32
C ASN A 223 -21.70 -5.98 -4.23
N ARG A 224 -22.13 -5.05 -3.36
CA ARG A 224 -21.32 -4.44 -2.30
C ARG A 224 -20.74 -5.44 -1.30
N ILE A 225 -21.34 -6.62 -1.12
CA ILE A 225 -20.84 -7.64 -0.19
C ILE A 225 -19.44 -8.15 -0.58
N TRP A 226 -19.09 -8.04 -1.86
CA TRP A 226 -17.81 -8.50 -2.40
C TRP A 226 -16.76 -7.40 -2.45
N TRP A 227 -17.10 -6.17 -2.07
CA TRP A 227 -16.22 -5.02 -2.12
C TRP A 227 -15.38 -4.93 -0.85
N LYS A 228 -14.09 -4.60 -1.03
CA LYS A 228 -13.14 -4.46 0.07
C LYS A 228 -12.51 -3.07 0.02
N LEU A 229 -12.58 -2.35 1.13
CA LEU A 229 -11.86 -1.10 1.34
C LEU A 229 -10.57 -1.39 2.12
N SER A 230 -9.42 -1.09 1.53
CA SER A 230 -8.12 -1.38 2.14
C SER A 230 -7.15 -0.23 1.99
N VAL A 231 -6.30 0.00 2.99
CA VAL A 231 -5.08 0.78 2.82
C VAL A 231 -4.01 -0.18 2.32
N ASP A 232 -3.52 0.05 1.11
CA ASP A 232 -2.66 -0.90 0.38
C ASP A 232 -1.23 -0.38 0.17
N SER A 233 -0.99 0.89 0.49
CA SER A 233 0.35 1.45 0.56
C SER A 233 1.01 1.04 1.87
N GLY A 234 2.04 0.18 1.78
CA GLY A 234 2.85 -0.19 2.93
C GLY A 234 3.49 1.01 3.63
N TYR A 235 3.79 2.08 2.90
CA TYR A 235 4.27 3.34 3.50
C TYR A 235 3.20 4.00 4.38
N VAL A 236 1.96 4.10 3.88
CA VAL A 236 0.86 4.67 4.68
C VAL A 236 0.59 3.81 5.90
N LEU A 237 0.54 2.48 5.73
CA LEU A 237 0.38 1.55 6.84
C LEU A 237 1.48 1.69 7.89
N SER A 238 2.74 1.89 7.47
CA SER A 238 3.84 2.09 8.42
C SER A 238 3.73 3.42 9.17
N GLN A 239 3.22 4.49 8.52
CA GLN A 239 2.96 5.76 9.21
C GLN A 239 1.77 5.67 10.17
N LEU A 240 0.66 5.05 9.74
CA LEU A 240 -0.50 4.83 10.60
C LEU A 240 -0.13 3.96 11.81
N GLY A 241 0.62 2.90 11.58
CA GLY A 241 1.15 2.05 12.63
C GLY A 241 2.15 2.73 13.57
N ARG A 242 2.48 4.03 13.43
CA ARG A 242 3.22 4.79 14.45
C ARG A 242 2.32 5.63 15.36
N ILE A 243 1.06 5.83 14.95
CA ILE A 243 0.10 6.72 15.61
C ILE A 243 -0.99 5.91 16.33
N VAL A 244 -1.33 4.75 15.75
CA VAL A 244 -2.37 3.85 16.24
C VAL A 244 -1.87 3.11 17.49
N ASP A 245 -2.72 2.96 18.50
CA ASP A 245 -2.41 2.22 19.73
C ASP A 245 -2.16 0.71 19.47
N THR A 246 -1.63 0.02 20.47
CA THR A 246 -1.28 -1.41 20.36
C THR A 246 -2.48 -2.31 20.10
N ASP A 247 -3.64 -2.00 20.69
CA ASP A 247 -4.84 -2.84 20.57
C ASP A 247 -5.38 -2.80 19.15
N LYS A 248 -5.45 -1.60 18.57
CA LYS A 248 -5.88 -1.43 17.19
C LYS A 248 -4.88 -2.00 16.18
N GLN A 249 -3.58 -1.97 16.48
CA GLN A 249 -2.59 -2.66 15.64
C GLN A 249 -2.73 -4.17 15.69
N LEU A 250 -3.03 -4.73 16.87
CA LEU A 250 -3.29 -6.15 17.03
C LEU A 250 -4.54 -6.57 16.26
N GLU A 251 -5.61 -5.77 16.28
CA GLU A 251 -6.81 -5.98 15.46
C GLU A 251 -6.47 -6.02 13.96
N VAL A 252 -5.70 -5.05 13.47
CA VAL A 252 -5.29 -4.96 12.05
C VAL A 252 -4.39 -6.15 11.68
N TYR A 253 -3.48 -6.57 12.55
CA TYR A 253 -2.67 -7.77 12.35
C TYR A 253 -3.54 -9.03 12.24
N LYS A 254 -4.49 -9.22 13.17
CA LYS A 254 -5.41 -10.37 13.17
C LYS A 254 -6.22 -10.43 11.87
N TYR A 255 -6.75 -9.29 11.43
CA TYR A 255 -7.44 -9.18 10.14
C TYR A 255 -6.51 -9.51 8.96
N ALA A 256 -5.29 -8.97 8.94
CA ALA A 256 -4.34 -9.23 7.87
C ALA A 256 -3.97 -10.72 7.78
N LYS A 257 -3.79 -11.37 8.93
CA LYS A 257 -3.54 -12.82 9.04
C LYS A 257 -4.72 -13.62 8.52
N SER A 258 -5.94 -13.34 8.99
CA SER A 258 -7.15 -14.09 8.60
C SER A 258 -7.51 -13.90 7.12
N ALA A 259 -7.29 -12.70 6.58
CA ALA A 259 -7.62 -12.38 5.19
C ALA A 259 -6.52 -12.80 4.19
N GLY A 260 -5.37 -13.32 4.65
CA GLY A 260 -4.21 -13.59 3.79
C GLY A 260 -3.69 -12.32 3.10
N ALA A 261 -3.79 -11.16 3.77
CA ALA A 261 -3.53 -9.88 3.15
C ALA A 261 -2.05 -9.68 2.83
N GLY A 262 -1.76 -9.07 1.67
CA GLY A 262 -0.39 -8.80 1.23
C GLY A 262 0.43 -7.89 2.16
N PHE A 263 -0.23 -7.21 3.11
CA PHE A 263 0.40 -6.36 4.14
C PHE A 263 0.59 -7.05 5.49
N HIS A 264 0.26 -8.34 5.65
CA HIS A 264 0.39 -9.08 6.91
C HIS A 264 1.80 -8.97 7.51
N GLY A 265 2.86 -9.08 6.70
CA GLY A 265 4.23 -8.94 7.18
C GLY A 265 4.54 -7.53 7.72
N VAL A 266 4.02 -6.49 7.07
CA VAL A 266 4.21 -5.09 7.48
C VAL A 266 3.48 -4.80 8.80
N THR A 267 2.27 -5.33 8.96
CA THR A 267 1.52 -5.17 10.21
C THR A 267 2.19 -5.89 11.38
N TYR A 268 2.78 -7.06 11.12
CA TYR A 268 3.54 -7.79 12.13
C TYR A 268 4.85 -7.08 12.52
N GLU A 269 5.61 -6.59 11.55
CA GLU A 269 6.82 -5.77 11.78
C GLU A 269 6.51 -4.54 12.65
N GLN A 270 5.45 -3.78 12.32
CA GLN A 270 5.05 -2.64 13.14
C GLN A 270 4.61 -3.04 14.54
N LEU A 271 3.87 -4.13 14.68
CA LEU A 271 3.42 -4.58 15.99
C LEU A 271 4.61 -4.86 16.91
N LEU A 272 5.66 -5.51 16.41
CA LEU A 272 6.89 -5.73 17.19
C LEU A 272 7.58 -4.41 17.55
N HIS A 273 7.76 -3.49 16.59
CA HIS A 273 8.41 -2.21 16.85
C HIS A 273 7.68 -1.40 17.93
N ASN A 274 6.34 -1.36 17.89
CA ASN A 274 5.54 -0.67 18.89
C ASN A 274 5.52 -1.38 20.24
N ALA A 275 5.52 -2.72 20.25
CA ALA A 275 5.66 -3.49 21.47
C ALA A 275 6.97 -3.16 22.19
N VAL A 276 8.08 -3.10 21.45
CA VAL A 276 9.40 -2.74 22.00
C VAL A 276 9.43 -1.28 22.46
N HIS A 277 8.82 -0.36 21.71
CA HIS A 277 8.68 1.04 22.12
C HIS A 277 7.91 1.20 23.44
N GLY A 278 6.82 0.45 23.63
CA GLY A 278 6.00 0.49 24.84
C GLY A 278 6.58 -0.24 26.04
N ALA A 279 7.52 -1.17 25.84
CA ALA A 279 8.05 -2.07 26.86
C ALA A 279 8.60 -1.35 28.09
N PHE A 280 9.39 -0.29 27.87
CA PHE A 280 10.01 0.46 28.96
C PHE A 280 9.00 1.24 29.80
N ALA A 281 8.03 1.90 29.16
CA ALA A 281 6.94 2.60 29.85
C ALA A 281 6.07 1.63 30.68
N LYS A 282 5.81 0.44 30.14
CA LYS A 282 5.05 -0.63 30.81
C LYS A 282 5.87 -1.41 31.84
N ARG A 283 7.19 -1.20 31.93
CA ARG A 283 8.14 -2.00 32.74
C ARG A 283 8.02 -3.52 32.51
N LYS A 284 7.61 -3.91 31.30
CA LYS A 284 7.41 -5.31 30.88
C LYS A 284 8.28 -5.55 29.64
N PRO A 285 9.37 -6.32 29.72
CA PRO A 285 10.22 -6.57 28.57
C PRO A 285 9.48 -7.36 27.50
N ILE A 286 9.81 -7.12 26.23
CA ILE A 286 9.39 -7.99 25.13
C ILE A 286 10.27 -9.23 25.14
N VAL A 287 9.66 -10.39 25.31
CA VAL A 287 10.36 -11.67 25.39
C VAL A 287 10.27 -12.38 24.04
N LEU A 288 11.42 -12.72 23.49
CA LEU A 288 11.54 -13.61 22.35
C LEU A 288 11.95 -14.99 22.87
N LYS A 289 11.09 -15.98 22.70
CA LYS A 289 11.44 -17.38 23.00
C LYS A 289 12.23 -17.96 21.84
N MET A 290 13.46 -18.40 22.07
CA MET A 290 14.31 -18.97 21.03
C MET A 290 13.87 -20.41 20.70
N ARG A 291 14.17 -20.86 19.48
CA ARG A 291 13.99 -22.26 19.09
C ARG A 291 14.91 -23.16 19.93
N ASP A 292 14.44 -24.35 20.26
CA ASP A 292 15.23 -25.39 20.92
C ASP A 292 16.56 -25.64 20.20
N GLY A 293 17.61 -25.85 20.98
CA GLY A 293 18.99 -25.99 20.47
C GLY A 293 19.71 -24.66 20.19
N SER A 294 19.03 -23.51 20.34
CA SER A 294 19.69 -22.20 20.26
C SER A 294 20.63 -21.96 21.45
N LYS A 295 21.67 -21.14 21.24
CA LYS A 295 22.63 -20.77 22.28
C LYS A 295 22.00 -20.11 23.52
N TYR A 296 20.94 -19.34 23.29
CA TYR A 296 20.14 -18.71 24.34
C TYR A 296 18.73 -19.29 24.28
N GLU A 297 18.08 -19.40 25.43
CA GLU A 297 16.70 -19.87 25.55
C GLU A 297 15.71 -18.73 25.27
N LYS A 298 16.03 -17.52 25.73
CA LYS A 298 15.23 -16.32 25.48
C LYS A 298 16.08 -15.07 25.36
N ILE A 299 15.51 -14.08 24.66
CA ILE A 299 16.03 -12.71 24.60
C ILE A 299 14.96 -11.76 25.14
N GLU A 300 15.36 -10.81 25.97
CA GLU A 300 14.50 -9.77 26.52
C GLU A 300 14.91 -8.39 25.99
N MET A 301 13.94 -7.70 25.39
CA MET A 301 14.10 -6.35 24.85
C MET A 301 13.31 -5.35 25.71
N MET A 302 14.04 -4.46 26.37
CA MET A 302 13.48 -3.32 27.10
C MET A 302 14.46 -2.17 26.97
N VAL A 303 14.12 -1.21 26.10
CA VAL A 303 15.01 -0.11 25.71
C VAL A 303 14.44 1.23 26.09
N ARG A 304 15.31 2.19 26.40
CA ARG A 304 14.91 3.55 26.78
C ARG A 304 14.72 4.44 25.57
N ASN A 305 15.58 4.26 24.57
CA ASN A 305 15.66 5.15 23.42
C ASN A 305 15.23 4.40 22.16
N ILE A 306 14.39 5.03 21.35
CA ILE A 306 13.95 4.51 20.06
C ILE A 306 14.44 5.46 18.98
N VAL A 307 15.15 4.93 17.99
CA VAL A 307 15.68 5.71 16.87
C VAL A 307 15.14 5.13 15.57
N CYS A 308 14.44 5.97 14.80
CA CYS A 308 13.91 5.61 13.49
C CYS A 308 14.54 6.53 12.43
N SER A 309 15.48 6.03 11.64
CA SER A 309 16.26 6.86 10.70
C SER A 309 16.56 6.17 9.36
N GLY A 310 17.08 6.97 8.42
CA GLY A 310 17.45 6.53 7.07
C GLY A 310 16.36 6.74 6.03
N VAL A 311 16.62 7.56 5.01
CA VAL A 311 15.70 7.82 3.88
C VAL A 311 16.01 6.94 2.65
N ASP A 312 17.16 6.29 2.68
CA ASP A 312 17.69 5.33 1.72
C ASP A 312 18.66 4.37 2.42
N GLU A 313 19.16 3.37 1.69
CA GLU A 313 20.08 2.37 2.26
C GLU A 313 21.40 2.99 2.75
N ALA A 314 21.97 3.96 2.03
CA ALA A 314 23.26 4.54 2.37
C ALA A 314 23.21 5.36 3.67
N SER A 315 22.10 6.09 3.90
CA SER A 315 21.89 6.90 5.08
C SER A 315 21.54 6.10 6.34
N CYS A 316 21.16 4.82 6.23
CA CYS A 316 20.92 3.97 7.39
C CYS A 316 22.23 3.63 8.13
N TYR A 317 23.31 3.35 7.38
CA TYR A 317 24.59 2.90 7.94
C TYR A 317 25.25 3.89 8.93
N PRO A 318 25.35 5.21 8.63
CA PRO A 318 25.92 6.18 9.57
C PRO A 318 25.16 6.30 10.90
N CYS A 319 23.86 5.98 10.94
CA CYS A 319 23.12 6.01 12.20
C CYS A 319 23.55 4.87 13.14
N LEU A 320 24.04 3.77 12.59
CA LEU A 320 24.43 2.60 13.37
C LEU A 320 25.76 2.80 14.10
N SER A 321 26.67 3.59 13.51
CA SER A 321 27.96 3.91 14.12
C SER A 321 27.84 4.86 15.33
N THR A 322 26.70 5.53 15.49
CA THR A 322 26.42 6.48 16.58
C THR A 322 25.37 5.98 17.58
N LEU A 323 24.92 4.73 17.46
CA LEU A 323 23.94 4.14 18.37
C LEU A 323 24.43 4.11 19.82
N GLY A 324 23.62 4.65 20.73
CA GLY A 324 23.85 4.53 22.16
C GLY A 324 23.52 3.13 22.69
N LYS A 325 23.95 2.85 23.93
CA LYS A 325 23.43 1.72 24.71
C LYS A 325 21.94 1.93 24.99
N ASP A 326 21.22 0.84 25.25
CA ASP A 326 19.77 0.83 25.52
C ASP A 326 18.94 1.51 24.43
N THR A 327 19.42 1.45 23.19
CA THR A 327 18.75 2.01 22.02
C THR A 327 18.21 0.89 21.14
N TYR A 328 16.98 1.05 20.69
CA TYR A 328 16.39 0.25 19.64
C TYR A 328 16.30 1.09 18.38
N TRP A 329 17.21 0.80 17.45
CA TRP A 329 17.16 1.36 16.12
C TRP A 329 16.28 0.48 15.25
N HIS A 330 15.36 1.08 14.53
CA HIS A 330 14.68 0.42 13.43
C HIS A 330 14.69 1.29 12.18
N ARG A 331 14.67 0.65 11.03
CA ARG A 331 14.80 1.35 9.75
C ARG A 331 13.60 2.26 9.51
N ASN A 332 13.85 3.47 9.04
CA ASN A 332 12.81 4.28 8.38
C ASN A 332 12.72 3.96 6.87
N TYR A 333 13.81 3.44 6.28
CA TYR A 333 13.83 2.98 4.89
C TYR A 333 13.38 1.51 4.79
N PRO A 334 12.19 1.21 4.23
CA PRO A 334 11.59 -0.13 4.26
C PRO A 334 12.36 -1.20 3.50
N PHE A 335 13.20 -0.80 2.55
CA PHE A 335 14.02 -1.72 1.75
C PHE A 335 15.45 -1.81 2.26
N PHE A 336 15.71 -1.29 3.48
CA PHE A 336 16.97 -1.57 4.14
C PHE A 336 17.09 -3.09 4.29
N PRO A 337 18.14 -3.68 3.73
CA PRO A 337 18.19 -5.11 3.49
C PRO A 337 18.47 -5.90 4.78
N PHE A 338 18.00 -7.15 4.79
CA PHE A 338 18.37 -8.26 5.70
C PHE A 338 18.22 -8.07 7.22
N ILE A 339 18.00 -6.85 7.72
CA ILE A 339 17.58 -6.54 9.10
C ILE A 339 16.50 -5.46 9.11
N ASP A 340 15.68 -5.49 10.13
CA ASP A 340 14.60 -4.54 10.37
C ASP A 340 14.92 -3.64 11.59
N ALA A 341 15.71 -4.15 12.54
CA ALA A 341 16.15 -3.40 13.71
C ALA A 341 17.54 -3.84 14.23
N VAL A 342 18.18 -2.96 15.00
CA VAL A 342 19.41 -3.22 15.78
C VAL A 342 19.16 -2.76 17.20
N THR A 343 19.49 -3.61 18.18
CA THR A 343 19.30 -3.24 19.57
C THR A 343 20.25 -3.98 20.52
N THR A 344 20.49 -3.40 21.68
CA THR A 344 21.09 -4.08 22.82
C THR A 344 20.03 -4.76 23.66
N CYS A 345 20.23 -6.03 24.00
CA CYS A 345 19.25 -6.82 24.75
C CYS A 345 19.91 -7.80 25.72
N LYS A 346 19.11 -8.32 26.64
CA LYS A 346 19.53 -9.36 27.60
C LYS A 346 19.23 -10.72 27.01
N ALA A 347 20.22 -11.60 26.95
CA ALA A 347 20.09 -12.95 26.42
C ALA A 347 20.39 -13.97 27.53
N PHE A 348 19.45 -14.89 27.76
CA PHE A 348 19.51 -15.86 28.85
C PHE A 348 19.88 -17.22 28.29
N ARG A 349 20.93 -17.83 28.85
CA ARG A 349 21.30 -19.21 28.52
C ARG A 349 20.42 -20.17 29.31
N SER A 350 20.20 -21.36 28.76
CA SER A 350 19.43 -22.39 29.46
C SER A 350 20.05 -22.67 30.83
N GLY A 351 19.23 -22.59 31.88
CA GLY A 351 19.63 -22.80 33.28
C GLY A 351 20.47 -21.70 33.92
N SER A 352 20.69 -20.55 33.25
CA SER A 352 21.43 -19.40 33.80
C SER A 352 20.49 -18.24 34.12
N GLU A 353 20.49 -17.79 35.37
CA GLU A 353 19.75 -16.59 35.79
C GLU A 353 20.46 -15.29 35.36
N ASN A 354 21.78 -15.34 35.16
CA ASN A 354 22.56 -14.19 34.72
C ASN A 354 22.50 -14.04 33.18
N PRO A 355 21.97 -12.92 32.66
CA PRO A 355 21.93 -12.68 31.22
C PRO A 355 23.26 -12.17 30.67
N ASP A 356 23.60 -12.60 29.45
CA ASP A 356 24.60 -11.94 28.62
C ASP A 356 23.96 -10.68 27.99
N THR A 357 24.63 -9.52 28.05
CA THR A 357 24.21 -8.36 27.23
C THR A 357 24.80 -8.49 25.83
N ILE A 358 23.94 -8.52 24.82
CA ILE A 358 24.34 -8.70 23.41
C ILE A 358 23.79 -7.58 22.53
N VAL A 359 24.34 -7.47 21.31
CA VAL A 359 23.77 -6.68 20.22
C VAL A 359 23.02 -7.63 19.28
N ALA A 360 21.70 -7.45 19.17
CA ALA A 360 20.84 -8.20 18.27
C ALA A 360 20.61 -7.44 16.96
N TYR A 361 20.91 -8.10 15.85
CA TYR A 361 20.47 -7.73 14.51
C TYR A 361 19.15 -8.44 14.24
N VAL A 362 18.05 -7.70 14.37
CA VAL A 362 16.70 -8.25 14.36
C VAL A 362 16.15 -8.24 12.95
N GLN A 363 15.65 -9.39 12.50
CA GLN A 363 14.89 -9.54 11.27
C GLN A 363 13.52 -10.12 11.60
N VAL A 364 12.47 -9.35 11.40
CA VAL A 364 11.08 -9.75 11.49
C VAL A 364 10.63 -10.41 10.18
N THR A 365 9.90 -11.51 10.27
CA THR A 365 9.39 -12.18 9.06
C THR A 365 8.17 -13.05 9.36
N ILE A 366 7.26 -13.13 8.39
CA ILE A 366 6.17 -14.12 8.36
C ILE A 366 6.46 -15.24 7.34
N GLN A 367 7.61 -15.18 6.66
CA GLN A 367 8.05 -16.17 5.68
C GLN A 367 8.83 -17.29 6.36
N ARG A 368 8.83 -18.47 5.75
CA ARG A 368 9.51 -19.67 6.26
C ARG A 368 10.98 -19.76 5.87
N GLU A 369 11.46 -18.89 4.99
CA GLU A 369 12.85 -18.92 4.56
C GLU A 369 13.38 -17.51 4.33
N LYS A 370 14.70 -17.37 4.47
CA LYS A 370 15.40 -16.15 4.07
C LYS A 370 16.83 -16.48 3.62
N ARG A 371 17.29 -15.77 2.60
CA ARG A 371 18.70 -15.79 2.19
C ARG A 371 19.40 -14.52 2.65
N LEU A 372 20.45 -14.68 3.45
CA LEU A 372 21.29 -13.57 3.89
C LEU A 372 22.30 -13.22 2.80
N LYS A 373 22.60 -11.93 2.63
CA LYS A 373 23.64 -11.46 1.70
C LYS A 373 24.91 -11.16 2.49
N LYS A 374 25.91 -12.04 2.39
CA LYS A 374 27.15 -11.98 3.19
C LYS A 374 27.85 -10.63 3.07
N GLU A 375 27.92 -10.04 1.88
CA GLU A 375 28.59 -8.76 1.63
C GLU A 375 27.89 -7.61 2.37
N ARG A 376 26.56 -7.65 2.44
CA ARG A 376 25.82 -6.58 3.13
C ARG A 376 25.91 -6.71 4.64
N LEU A 377 25.99 -7.93 5.17
CA LEU A 377 26.25 -8.15 6.59
C LEU A 377 27.67 -7.72 6.98
N HIS A 378 28.66 -7.99 6.12
CA HIS A 378 30.03 -7.50 6.34
C HIS A 378 30.05 -5.98 6.52
N ARG A 379 29.43 -5.25 5.58
CA ARG A 379 29.30 -3.79 5.67
C ARG A 379 28.60 -3.33 6.95
N LEU A 380 27.55 -4.03 7.38
CA LEU A 380 26.86 -3.73 8.64
C LEU A 380 27.82 -3.83 9.83
N ASN A 381 28.60 -4.91 9.89
CA ASN A 381 29.57 -5.10 10.97
C ASN A 381 30.66 -4.03 10.98
N GLU A 382 31.20 -3.67 9.82
CA GLU A 382 32.21 -2.61 9.71
C GLU A 382 31.70 -1.28 10.28
N GLU A 383 30.44 -0.94 10.06
CA GLU A 383 29.84 0.27 10.62
C GLU A 383 29.57 0.15 12.13
N MET A 384 29.16 -1.04 12.58
CA MET A 384 28.96 -1.31 14.01
C MET A 384 30.29 -1.36 14.78
N ASP A 385 31.41 -1.72 14.14
CA ASP A 385 32.74 -1.73 14.75
C ASP A 385 33.30 -0.33 14.98
N LYS A 386 32.82 0.66 14.21
CA LYS A 386 33.11 2.09 14.43
C LYS A 386 32.41 2.63 15.67
N ASN A 387 31.39 1.96 16.19
CA ASN A 387 30.63 2.41 17.35
C ASN A 387 31.38 2.11 18.66
N PRO A 388 31.92 3.12 19.37
CA PRO A 388 32.68 2.88 20.60
C PRO A 388 31.83 2.33 21.75
N SER A 389 30.53 2.64 21.77
CA SER A 389 29.61 2.24 22.84
C SER A 389 29.25 0.76 22.79
N LEU A 390 29.31 0.16 21.61
CA LEU A 390 28.91 -1.23 21.32
C LEU A 390 30.10 -2.12 20.92
N LYS A 391 31.31 -1.55 20.87
CA LYS A 391 32.54 -2.25 20.51
C LYS A 391 32.82 -3.39 21.49
N GLY A 392 33.16 -4.56 20.95
CA GLY A 392 33.48 -5.76 21.72
C GLY A 392 32.28 -6.50 22.32
N MET A 393 31.06 -5.99 22.15
CA MET A 393 29.86 -6.72 22.56
C MET A 393 29.61 -7.93 21.65
N LYS A 394 29.12 -9.03 22.23
CA LYS A 394 28.70 -10.21 21.46
C LYS A 394 27.54 -9.82 20.54
N ARG A 395 27.59 -10.25 19.28
CA ARG A 395 26.55 -10.02 18.28
C ARG A 395 25.72 -11.27 18.05
N ALA A 396 24.46 -11.10 17.66
CA ALA A 396 23.58 -12.18 17.24
C ALA A 396 22.70 -11.73 16.08
N PHE A 397 22.47 -12.61 15.12
CA PHE A 397 21.44 -12.42 14.10
C PHE A 397 20.17 -13.09 14.61
N VAL A 398 19.11 -12.32 14.84
CA VAL A 398 17.87 -12.80 15.46
C VAL A 398 16.73 -12.67 14.47
N VAL A 399 16.26 -13.81 13.96
CA VAL A 399 15.04 -13.87 13.17
C VAL A 399 13.84 -13.94 14.11
N VAL A 400 12.82 -13.12 13.88
CA VAL A 400 11.62 -13.02 14.72
C VAL A 400 10.39 -13.39 13.90
N GLY A 401 9.75 -14.50 14.27
CA GLY A 401 8.53 -15.02 13.65
C GLY A 401 7.29 -14.90 14.56
N PRO A 402 6.09 -14.86 13.97
CA PRO A 402 4.84 -14.63 14.70
C PRO A 402 4.38 -15.82 15.55
N ASP A 403 4.77 -17.04 15.21
CA ASP A 403 4.32 -18.24 15.90
C ASP A 403 5.34 -19.37 15.78
N PHE A 404 5.16 -20.40 16.60
CA PHE A 404 6.04 -21.57 16.64
C PHE A 404 6.13 -22.27 15.28
N ASP A 405 5.03 -22.34 14.52
CA ASP A 405 5.02 -22.97 13.21
C ASP A 405 5.95 -22.29 12.20
N VAL A 406 5.92 -20.96 12.14
CA VAL A 406 6.85 -20.20 11.31
C VAL A 406 8.27 -20.31 11.84
N CYS A 407 8.45 -20.17 13.15
CA CYS A 407 9.79 -20.19 13.77
C CYS A 407 10.49 -21.55 13.68
N ASP A 408 9.77 -22.67 13.83
CA ASP A 408 10.33 -24.03 13.88
C ASP A 408 10.65 -24.59 12.50
N LYS A 409 9.91 -24.14 11.48
CA LYS A 409 10.15 -24.50 10.08
C LYS A 409 11.04 -23.49 9.36
N PHE A 410 11.47 -22.43 10.04
CA PHE A 410 12.29 -21.38 9.42
C PHE A 410 13.65 -21.90 8.95
N VAL A 411 14.03 -21.53 7.73
CA VAL A 411 15.34 -21.84 7.14
C VAL A 411 16.08 -20.55 6.81
N LEU A 412 17.25 -20.35 7.44
CA LEU A 412 18.18 -19.27 7.10
C LEU A 412 19.26 -19.82 6.16
N HIS A 413 19.21 -19.42 4.89
CA HIS A 413 20.27 -19.69 3.93
C HIS A 413 21.40 -18.67 4.09
N ASP A 414 22.64 -19.14 3.90
CA ASP A 414 23.86 -18.34 3.99
C ASP A 414 24.02 -17.66 5.37
N ALA A 415 23.72 -18.41 6.43
CA ALA A 415 23.83 -17.94 7.80
C ALA A 415 25.22 -17.35 8.10
N PRO A 416 25.31 -16.34 8.99
CA PRO A 416 26.57 -15.75 9.37
C PRO A 416 27.49 -16.75 10.08
N ASP A 417 28.70 -16.90 9.55
CA ASP A 417 29.75 -17.70 10.18
C ASP A 417 30.43 -16.96 11.35
N THR A 418 30.26 -15.63 11.42
CA THR A 418 30.99 -14.74 12.34
C THR A 418 30.38 -14.60 13.73
N PHE A 419 29.08 -14.86 13.88
CA PHE A 419 28.35 -14.79 15.15
C PHE A 419 27.04 -15.58 15.06
N PRO A 420 26.45 -16.01 16.20
CA PRO A 420 25.29 -16.90 16.17
C PRO A 420 24.09 -16.30 15.44
N ALA A 421 23.49 -17.11 14.57
CA ALA A 421 22.14 -16.88 14.06
C ALA A 421 21.14 -17.68 14.88
N MET A 422 20.05 -17.03 15.29
CA MET A 422 19.01 -17.60 16.13
C MET A 422 17.65 -17.25 15.56
N VAL A 423 16.69 -18.13 15.79
CA VAL A 423 15.29 -17.91 15.46
C VAL A 423 14.51 -17.84 16.75
N GLY A 424 13.79 -16.75 16.95
CA GLY A 424 12.93 -16.50 18.10
C GLY A 424 11.49 -16.23 17.68
N CYS A 425 10.57 -16.56 18.57
CA CYS A 425 9.16 -16.27 18.37
C CYS A 425 8.73 -15.09 19.23
N PHE A 426 8.02 -14.16 18.60
CA PHE A 426 7.22 -13.14 19.24
C PHE A 426 5.77 -13.37 18.84
N SER A 427 5.03 -14.05 19.70
CA SER A 427 3.59 -14.27 19.55
C SER A 427 2.85 -12.98 19.86
N PRO A 428 2.12 -12.39 18.89
CA PRO A 428 1.29 -11.20 19.10
C PRO A 428 0.25 -11.34 20.20
N GLU A 429 -0.18 -12.57 20.49
CA GLU A 429 -1.14 -12.90 21.54
C GLU A 429 -0.64 -12.49 22.94
N GLN A 430 0.67 -12.40 23.15
CA GLN A 430 1.23 -11.90 24.41
C GLN A 430 0.94 -10.41 24.68
N LEU A 431 0.46 -9.68 23.67
CA LEU A 431 0.05 -8.27 23.78
C LEU A 431 -1.42 -8.11 24.15
N GLU A 432 -2.19 -9.20 24.21
CA GLU A 432 -3.58 -9.14 24.64
C GLU A 432 -3.66 -8.66 26.10
N PRO A 433 -4.69 -7.86 26.45
CA PRO A 433 -4.96 -7.53 27.84
C PRO A 433 -5.10 -8.82 28.65
N GLU A 434 -4.46 -8.88 29.81
CA GLU A 434 -4.75 -9.94 30.78
C GLU A 434 -6.25 -9.83 31.12
N VAL A 435 -7.02 -10.88 30.82
CA VAL A 435 -8.45 -10.92 31.13
C VAL A 435 -8.57 -10.89 32.65
N SER A 436 -8.98 -9.74 33.17
CA SER A 436 -9.20 -9.49 34.60
C SER A 436 -10.41 -10.23 35.13
#